data_AF-A0A090RWJ5-F1
#
_entry.id   AF-A0A090RWJ5-F1
#
_cell.length_a   1.000
_cell.length_b   1.000
_cell.length_c   1.000
_cell.angle_alpha   90.00
_cell.angle_beta   90.00
_cell.angle_gamma   90.00
#
_symmetry.space_group_name_H-M   'P 1'
#
loop_
_entity.id
_entity.type
_entity.pdbx_description
1 polymer ?
#
loop_
_entity_poly.entity_id
_entity_poly.type
_entity_poly.pdbx_seq_one_letter_code
_entity_poly.pdbx_strand_id
1 'polypeptide(L)'
;MLLEKDGVQIPELSYDQCQGFLNELIPTGIADLFFFDGEKIADLAEDESGSVLKTAVRRLLGLDVIGKLKSDLNIFLKKQGSSALNHSLKEEMDKLDELRISHERNAEKLRGEADIVHAQIELKTSDIRDLENKLSQNGGAWAKTREEAQTKVDALLKEKVELEKQIRMEMETSLPFSLAPKAMSNLLKQIQREQEIKKKQNFGNELDAFLETLRTKYPSFDTEMAQDAISDSFKAHVGEMGTAELSLDISDRQAAAIDFQVNTQSPESFSSF
;
A
#
# COMPACT_ATOMS: atom_id res chain seq x y z
N MET A 1 -25.25 61.96 3.17
CA MET A 1 -24.95 60.65 2.56
C MET A 1 -24.34 59.78 3.64
N LEU A 2 -24.91 58.60 3.89
CA LEU A 2 -24.29 57.59 4.74
C LEU A 2 -23.43 56.72 3.82
N LEU A 3 -22.13 56.60 4.13
CA LEU A 3 -21.21 55.71 3.42
C LEU A 3 -21.24 54.35 4.13
N GLU A 4 -21.59 53.30 3.40
CA GLU A 4 -21.69 51.95 3.93
C GLU A 4 -20.71 51.05 3.16
N LYS A 5 -19.90 50.29 3.90
CA LYS A 5 -19.00 49.30 3.31
C LYS A 5 -19.40 47.93 3.86
N ASP A 6 -19.74 47.01 2.97
CA ASP A 6 -20.09 45.62 3.30
C ASP A 6 -21.18 45.50 4.40
N GLY A 7 -22.17 46.39 4.38
CA GLY A 7 -23.29 46.40 5.34
C GLY A 7 -22.98 46.99 6.72
N VAL A 8 -21.81 47.64 6.89
CA VAL A 8 -21.43 48.31 8.13
C VAL A 8 -21.23 49.81 7.86
N GLN A 9 -21.92 50.65 8.65
CA GLN A 9 -21.82 52.10 8.56
C GLN A 9 -20.47 52.58 9.13
N ILE A 10 -19.70 53.29 8.31
CA ILE A 10 -18.42 53.88 8.72
C ILE A 10 -18.69 55.34 9.12
N PRO A 11 -18.55 55.74 10.41
CA PRO A 11 -19.06 57.05 10.84
C PRO A 11 -18.13 58.26 10.63
N GLU A 12 -16.93 58.11 10.04
CA GLU A 12 -15.85 59.10 10.28
C GLU A 12 -15.06 59.59 9.04
N LEU A 13 -15.71 59.79 7.88
CA LEU A 13 -15.05 60.44 6.74
C LEU A 13 -15.70 61.80 6.43
N SER A 14 -14.89 62.87 6.40
CA SER A 14 -15.36 64.18 5.93
C SER A 14 -15.59 64.17 4.42
N TYR A 15 -16.38 65.12 3.90
CA TYR A 15 -16.66 65.24 2.46
C TYR A 15 -15.38 65.25 1.61
N ASP A 16 -14.35 65.97 2.05
CA ASP A 16 -13.07 66.08 1.34
C ASP A 16 -12.29 64.76 1.33
N GLN A 17 -12.39 63.95 2.40
CA GLN A 17 -11.76 62.64 2.47
C GLN A 17 -12.49 61.60 1.61
N CYS A 18 -13.83 61.66 1.55
CA CYS A 18 -14.62 60.86 0.62
C CYS A 18 -14.28 61.20 -0.84
N GLN A 19 -14.12 62.49 -1.16
CA GLN A 19 -13.74 62.93 -2.50
C GLN A 19 -12.33 62.48 -2.87
N GLY A 20 -11.38 62.56 -1.94
CA GLY A 20 -10.01 62.06 -2.13
C GLY A 20 -9.98 60.55 -2.39
N PHE A 21 -10.71 59.77 -1.59
CA PHE A 21 -10.82 58.31 -1.77
C PHE A 21 -11.46 57.93 -3.11
N LEU A 22 -12.52 58.63 -3.53
CA LEU A 22 -13.15 58.40 -4.84
C LEU A 22 -12.20 58.72 -6.00
N ASN A 23 -11.39 59.77 -5.89
CA ASN A 23 -10.41 60.14 -6.92
C ASN A 23 -9.21 59.17 -6.98
N GLU A 24 -8.84 58.51 -5.87
CA GLU A 24 -7.84 57.43 -5.85
C GLU A 24 -8.40 56.11 -6.40
N LEU A 25 -9.66 55.81 -6.11
CA LEU A 25 -10.32 54.57 -6.55
C LEU A 25 -10.70 54.62 -8.04
N ILE A 26 -11.10 55.80 -8.53
CA ILE A 26 -11.52 56.03 -9.91
C ILE A 26 -10.65 57.15 -10.48
N PRO A 27 -9.62 56.83 -11.29
CA PRO A 27 -8.84 57.81 -12.02
C PRO A 27 -9.76 58.75 -12.81
N THR A 28 -9.45 60.05 -12.83
CA THR A 28 -10.30 61.09 -13.46
C THR A 28 -10.62 60.83 -14.93
N GLY A 29 -9.82 60.01 -15.63
CA GLY A 29 -10.08 59.55 -17.00
C GLY A 29 -11.18 58.50 -17.16
N ILE A 30 -11.69 57.93 -16.07
CA ILE A 30 -12.77 56.92 -16.03
C ILE A 30 -14.06 57.48 -15.44
N ALA A 31 -14.06 58.72 -14.94
CA ALA A 31 -15.23 59.35 -14.33
C ALA A 31 -16.45 59.33 -15.28
N ASP A 32 -16.25 59.65 -16.56
CA ASP A 32 -17.32 59.60 -17.57
C ASP A 32 -17.88 58.18 -17.82
N LEU A 33 -17.18 57.12 -17.39
CA LEU A 33 -17.59 55.71 -17.48
C LEU A 33 -18.10 55.16 -16.14
N PHE A 34 -18.18 55.96 -15.08
CA PHE A 34 -18.78 55.54 -13.79
C PHE A 34 -19.91 56.47 -13.35
N PHE A 35 -19.98 57.69 -13.88
CA PHE A 35 -21.14 58.59 -13.79
C PHE A 35 -22.13 58.34 -14.93
N PHE A 36 -22.59 57.10 -15.05
CA PHE A 36 -23.63 56.73 -15.99
C PHE A 36 -25.01 57.08 -15.41
N ASP A 37 -25.56 58.23 -15.82
CA ASP A 37 -27.01 58.40 -15.80
C ASP A 37 -27.62 57.43 -16.82
N GLY A 38 -28.78 56.84 -16.49
CA GLY A 38 -29.41 55.76 -17.26
C GLY A 38 -29.65 56.04 -18.76
N GLU A 39 -29.55 57.31 -19.19
CA GLU A 39 -29.56 57.72 -20.60
C GLU A 39 -28.31 57.23 -21.38
N LYS A 40 -27.10 57.33 -20.82
CA LYS A 40 -25.87 56.96 -21.55
C LYS A 40 -25.62 55.45 -21.64
N ILE A 41 -26.27 54.65 -20.80
CA ILE A 41 -26.22 53.17 -20.87
C ILE A 41 -27.03 52.67 -22.07
N ALA A 42 -28.10 53.36 -22.45
CA ALA A 42 -28.89 53.02 -23.64
C ALA A 42 -28.04 53.15 -24.91
N ASP A 43 -27.33 54.28 -25.09
CA ASP A 43 -26.42 54.50 -26.23
C ASP A 43 -25.25 53.50 -26.27
N LEU A 44 -24.75 53.06 -25.11
CA LEU A 44 -23.63 52.10 -25.03
C LEU A 44 -24.07 50.65 -25.32
N ALA A 45 -25.33 50.32 -25.06
CA ALA A 45 -25.93 49.02 -25.34
C ALA A 45 -26.40 48.91 -26.80
N GLU A 46 -26.68 50.04 -27.47
CA GLU A 46 -27.08 50.11 -28.88
C GLU A 46 -25.87 50.14 -29.85
N ASP A 47 -24.65 50.42 -29.36
CA ASP A 47 -23.41 50.38 -30.17
C ASP A 47 -22.88 48.94 -30.35
N GLU A 48 -23.41 48.22 -31.36
CA GLU A 48 -22.92 46.89 -31.76
C GLU A 48 -21.43 46.89 -32.22
N SER A 49 -20.83 48.07 -32.47
CA SER A 49 -19.45 48.18 -32.97
C SER A 49 -18.38 48.14 -31.87
N GLY A 50 -18.74 48.30 -30.59
CA GLY A 50 -17.78 48.41 -29.47
C GLY A 50 -16.78 49.57 -29.61
N SER A 51 -17.10 50.56 -30.45
CA SER A 51 -16.26 51.70 -30.80
C SER A 51 -16.10 52.64 -29.60
N VAL A 52 -17.20 52.86 -28.88
CA VAL A 52 -17.24 53.71 -27.69
C VAL A 52 -16.39 53.09 -26.56
N LEU A 53 -16.50 51.77 -26.35
CA LEU A 53 -15.71 51.05 -25.35
C LEU A 53 -14.21 51.06 -25.70
N LYS A 54 -13.85 50.80 -26.96
CA LYS A 54 -12.46 50.84 -27.43
C LYS A 54 -11.83 52.22 -27.27
N THR A 55 -12.61 53.27 -27.47
CA THR A 55 -12.14 54.67 -27.31
C THR A 55 -11.99 55.03 -25.83
N ALA A 56 -12.90 54.57 -24.96
CA ALA A 56 -12.79 54.73 -23.52
C ALA A 56 -11.58 54.00 -22.92
N VAL A 57 -11.32 52.76 -23.36
CA VAL A 57 -10.12 51.99 -22.96
C VAL A 57 -8.83 52.63 -23.48
N ARG A 58 -8.84 53.18 -24.70
CA ARG A 58 -7.69 53.96 -25.21
C ARG A 58 -7.42 55.23 -24.40
N ARG A 59 -8.47 55.90 -23.90
CA ARG A 59 -8.33 57.04 -22.96
C ARG A 59 -7.79 56.59 -21.61
N LEU A 60 -8.27 55.47 -21.07
CA LEU A 60 -7.79 54.86 -19.82
C LEU A 60 -6.29 54.59 -19.87
N LEU A 61 -5.80 54.02 -20.97
CA LEU A 61 -4.40 53.70 -21.19
C LEU A 61 -3.53 54.91 -21.58
N GLY A 62 -4.08 56.13 -21.61
CA GLY A 62 -3.35 57.35 -21.98
C GLY A 62 -2.98 57.44 -23.47
N LEU A 63 -3.51 56.55 -24.31
CA LEU A 63 -3.21 56.52 -25.76
C LEU A 63 -3.82 57.73 -26.50
N ASP A 64 -4.85 58.36 -25.92
CA ASP A 64 -5.42 59.63 -26.43
C ASP A 64 -4.46 60.81 -26.24
N VAL A 65 -3.68 60.81 -25.15
CA VAL A 65 -2.65 61.82 -24.90
C VAL A 65 -1.52 61.70 -25.92
N ILE A 66 -1.15 60.47 -26.29
CA ILE A 66 -0.15 60.22 -27.35
C ILE A 66 -0.68 60.68 -28.71
N GLY A 67 -1.98 60.48 -29.00
CA GLY A 67 -2.64 60.97 -30.21
C GLY A 67 -2.64 62.50 -30.30
N LYS A 68 -2.99 63.19 -29.21
CA LYS A 68 -2.93 64.65 -29.10
C LYS A 68 -1.51 65.17 -29.20
N LEU A 69 -0.55 64.54 -28.50
CA LEU A 69 0.87 64.88 -28.57
C LEU A 69 1.39 64.79 -30.01
N LYS A 70 1.01 63.76 -30.76
CA LYS A 70 1.37 63.62 -32.18
C LYS A 70 0.82 64.76 -33.03
N SER A 71 -0.45 65.14 -32.81
CA SER A 71 -1.08 66.25 -33.53
C SER A 71 -0.43 67.59 -33.19
N ASP A 72 -0.15 67.83 -31.91
CA ASP A 72 0.46 69.04 -31.41
C ASP A 72 1.93 69.15 -31.85
N LEU A 73 2.70 68.06 -31.85
CA LEU A 73 4.04 68.03 -32.45
C LEU A 73 3.98 68.40 -33.93
N ASN A 74 2.98 67.90 -34.68
CA ASN A 74 2.84 68.18 -36.11
C ASN A 74 2.56 69.67 -36.38
N ILE A 75 1.73 70.30 -35.54
CA ILE A 75 1.42 71.73 -35.63
C ILE A 75 2.64 72.56 -35.22
N PHE A 76 3.33 72.16 -34.15
CA PHE A 76 4.53 72.82 -33.64
C PHE A 76 5.70 72.76 -34.64
N LEU A 77 5.92 71.59 -35.26
CA LEU A 77 6.92 71.37 -36.31
C LEU A 77 6.65 72.19 -37.58
N LYS A 78 5.37 72.36 -37.96
CA LYS A 78 4.97 73.25 -39.05
C LYS A 78 5.24 74.73 -38.74
N LYS A 79 5.27 75.12 -37.46
CA LYS A 79 5.35 76.52 -37.03
C LYS A 79 6.77 77.00 -36.70
N GLN A 80 7.71 76.12 -36.32
CA GLN A 80 9.03 76.52 -35.80
C GLN A 80 10.25 76.25 -36.70
N GLY A 81 10.16 75.50 -37.82
CA GLY A 81 11.35 75.24 -38.65
C GLY A 81 11.05 74.54 -39.97
N SER A 82 10.71 75.30 -41.00
CA SER A 82 10.03 74.83 -42.20
C SER A 82 10.86 74.06 -43.25
N SER A 83 12.08 73.58 -42.99
CA SER A 83 12.70 72.59 -43.90
C SER A 83 13.72 71.65 -43.27
N ALA A 84 14.61 72.12 -42.39
CA ALA A 84 15.69 71.28 -41.87
C ALA A 84 15.25 70.32 -40.75
N LEU A 85 14.43 70.79 -39.80
CA LEU A 85 13.95 69.96 -38.69
C LEU A 85 12.91 68.93 -39.14
N ASN A 86 12.05 69.30 -40.10
CA ASN A 86 11.09 68.38 -40.72
C ASN A 86 11.78 67.24 -41.47
N HIS A 87 12.99 67.44 -42.01
CA HIS A 87 13.73 66.36 -42.69
C HIS A 87 14.27 65.34 -41.69
N SER A 88 14.94 65.81 -40.62
CA SER A 88 15.47 64.95 -39.55
C SER A 88 14.37 64.13 -38.88
N LEU A 89 13.24 64.76 -38.57
CA LEU A 89 12.13 64.09 -37.87
C LEU A 89 11.37 63.13 -38.79
N LYS A 90 11.31 63.43 -40.09
CA LYS A 90 10.74 62.54 -41.09
C LYS A 90 11.63 61.33 -41.33
N GLU A 91 12.95 61.50 -41.41
CA GLU A 91 13.90 60.38 -41.45
C GLU A 91 13.80 59.50 -40.19
N GLU A 92 13.65 60.09 -39.01
CA GLU A 92 13.49 59.34 -37.77
C GLU A 92 12.15 58.59 -37.73
N MET A 93 11.08 59.20 -38.24
CA MET A 93 9.78 58.55 -38.37
C MET A 93 9.78 57.43 -39.40
N ASP A 94 10.47 57.60 -40.54
CA ASP A 94 10.62 56.57 -41.56
C ASP A 94 11.45 55.38 -41.03
N LYS A 95 12.53 55.65 -40.27
CA LYS A 95 13.31 54.61 -39.56
C LYS A 95 12.47 53.84 -38.54
N LEU A 96 11.65 54.55 -37.75
CA LEU A 96 10.75 53.92 -36.79
C LEU A 96 9.66 53.10 -37.47
N ASP A 97 9.17 53.52 -38.64
CA ASP A 97 8.18 52.75 -39.40
C ASP A 97 8.80 51.49 -40.03
N GLU A 98 10.03 51.57 -40.55
CA GLU A 98 10.80 50.41 -40.99
C GLU A 98 11.06 49.42 -39.84
N LEU A 99 11.45 49.93 -38.67
CA LEU A 99 11.61 49.12 -37.45
C LEU A 99 10.28 48.44 -37.06
N ARG A 100 9.16 49.17 -37.05
CA ARG A 100 7.83 48.61 -36.77
C ARG A 100 7.51 47.47 -37.73
N ILE A 101 7.66 47.70 -39.03
CA ILE A 101 7.38 46.69 -40.06
C ILE A 101 8.30 45.47 -39.90
N SER A 102 9.57 45.68 -39.55
CA SER A 102 10.51 44.58 -39.30
C SER A 102 10.12 43.74 -38.09
N HIS A 103 9.70 44.39 -37.00
CA HIS A 103 9.24 43.70 -35.79
C HIS A 103 7.92 42.96 -36.03
N GLU A 104 7.00 43.55 -36.79
CA GLU A 104 5.73 42.91 -37.15
C GLU A 104 5.96 41.67 -38.01
N ARG A 105 6.84 41.73 -39.01
CA ARG A 105 7.25 40.55 -39.79
C ARG A 105 7.92 39.48 -38.95
N ASN A 106 8.78 39.87 -38.01
CA ASN A 106 9.42 38.92 -37.09
C ASN A 106 8.41 38.26 -36.16
N ALA A 107 7.43 39.01 -35.66
CA ALA A 107 6.36 38.49 -34.82
C ALA A 107 5.48 37.49 -35.59
N GLU A 108 5.11 37.82 -36.84
CA GLU A 108 4.35 36.93 -37.72
C GLU A 108 5.12 35.62 -37.97
N LYS A 109 6.43 35.72 -38.24
CA LYS A 109 7.30 34.57 -38.45
C LYS A 109 7.39 33.68 -37.21
N LEU A 110 7.65 34.27 -36.04
CA LEU A 110 7.72 33.53 -34.77
C LEU A 110 6.38 32.88 -34.42
N ARG A 111 5.26 33.53 -34.75
CA ARG A 111 3.92 32.96 -34.58
C ARG A 111 3.72 31.74 -35.48
N GLY A 112 4.09 31.83 -36.76
CA GLY A 112 4.04 30.69 -37.67
C GLY A 112 4.93 29.54 -37.22
N GLU A 113 6.13 29.81 -36.70
CA GLU A 113 7.01 28.80 -36.12
C GLU A 113 6.38 28.14 -34.88
N ALA A 114 5.74 28.93 -34.01
CA ALA A 114 5.02 28.42 -32.85
C ALA A 114 3.84 27.52 -33.23
N ASP A 115 3.07 27.89 -34.25
CA ASP A 115 1.93 27.09 -34.74
C ASP A 115 2.40 25.74 -35.31
N ILE A 116 3.53 25.73 -36.04
CA ILE A 116 4.15 24.49 -36.55
C ILE A 116 4.58 23.58 -35.39
N VAL A 117 5.28 24.14 -34.39
CA VAL A 117 5.72 23.37 -33.21
C VAL A 117 4.51 22.85 -32.43
N HIS A 118 3.46 23.66 -32.29
CA HIS A 118 2.23 23.24 -31.64
C HIS A 118 1.57 22.05 -32.35
N ALA A 119 1.42 22.11 -33.68
CA ALA A 119 0.89 21.00 -34.47
C ALA A 119 1.74 19.72 -34.33
N GLN A 120 3.07 19.85 -34.25
CA GLN A 120 3.96 18.71 -34.00
C GLN A 120 3.76 18.11 -32.61
N ILE A 121 3.57 18.95 -31.58
CA ILE A 121 3.27 18.49 -30.22
C ILE A 121 1.94 17.74 -30.20
N GLU A 122 0.91 18.25 -30.86
CA GLU A 122 -0.40 17.60 -30.93
C GLU A 122 -0.32 16.22 -31.60
N LEU A 123 0.37 16.13 -32.74
CA LEU A 123 0.62 14.85 -33.43
C LEU A 123 1.36 13.86 -32.52
N LYS A 124 2.44 14.31 -31.86
CA LYS A 124 3.21 13.44 -30.95
C LYS A 124 2.40 13.01 -29.73
N THR A 125 1.54 13.89 -29.22
CA THR A 125 0.64 13.57 -28.10
C THR A 125 -0.40 12.54 -28.52
N SER A 126 -0.92 12.63 -29.74
CA SER A 126 -1.81 11.62 -30.31
C SER A 126 -1.10 10.28 -30.48
N ASP A 127 0.13 10.28 -31.04
CA ASP A 127 0.95 9.07 -31.19
C ASP A 127 1.18 8.37 -29.84
N ILE A 128 1.51 9.14 -28.79
CA ILE A 128 1.70 8.62 -27.44
C ILE A 128 0.41 7.98 -26.92
N ARG A 129 -0.73 8.66 -27.04
CA ARG A 129 -2.03 8.10 -26.60
C ARG A 129 -2.37 6.80 -27.32
N ASP A 130 -2.11 6.72 -28.62
CA ASP A 130 -2.37 5.50 -29.39
C ASP A 130 -1.44 4.35 -28.98
N LEU A 131 -0.17 4.65 -28.69
CA LEU A 131 0.78 3.66 -28.17
C LEU A 131 0.43 3.21 -26.76
N GLU A 132 0.01 4.11 -25.87
CA GLU A 132 -0.48 3.79 -24.52
C GLU A 132 -1.73 2.93 -24.58
N ASN A 133 -2.68 3.25 -25.46
CA ASN A 133 -3.88 2.45 -25.69
C ASN A 133 -3.53 1.05 -26.21
N LYS A 134 -2.62 0.93 -27.17
CA LYS A 134 -2.13 -0.36 -27.66
C LYS A 134 -1.41 -1.16 -26.57
N LEU A 135 -0.59 -0.50 -25.75
CA LEU A 135 0.09 -1.13 -24.62
C LEU A 135 -0.91 -1.63 -23.57
N SER A 136 -1.93 -0.82 -23.27
CA SER A 136 -3.02 -1.19 -22.37
C SER A 136 -3.83 -2.38 -22.91
N GLN A 137 -4.23 -2.33 -24.18
CA GLN A 137 -4.94 -3.43 -24.86
C GLN A 137 -4.12 -4.72 -24.92
N ASN A 138 -2.80 -4.62 -25.13
CA ASN A 138 -1.89 -5.76 -25.13
C ASN A 138 -1.52 -6.24 -23.71
N GLY A 139 -2.18 -5.72 -22.67
CA GLY A 139 -2.05 -6.25 -21.32
C GLY A 139 -0.92 -5.62 -20.50
N GLY A 140 -0.51 -4.37 -20.77
CA GLY A 140 0.45 -3.64 -19.95
C GLY A 140 0.05 -3.53 -18.47
N ALA A 141 -1.26 -3.40 -18.19
CA ALA A 141 -1.79 -3.48 -16.83
C ALA A 141 -1.69 -4.90 -16.24
N TRP A 142 -1.90 -5.93 -17.06
CA TRP A 142 -1.80 -7.33 -16.66
C TRP A 142 -0.37 -7.79 -16.43
N ALA A 143 0.64 -7.13 -17.00
CA ALA A 143 2.04 -7.45 -16.75
C ALA A 143 2.40 -7.25 -15.26
N LYS A 144 1.98 -6.13 -14.66
CA LYS A 144 2.15 -5.88 -13.22
C LYS A 144 1.34 -6.85 -12.37
N THR A 145 0.07 -7.08 -12.73
CA THR A 145 -0.78 -8.04 -12.01
C THR A 145 -0.25 -9.47 -12.09
N ARG A 146 0.37 -9.85 -13.21
CA ARG A 146 0.98 -11.17 -13.39
C ARG A 146 2.19 -11.37 -12.49
N GLU A 147 3.04 -10.36 -12.37
CA GLU A 147 4.20 -10.41 -11.47
C GLU A 147 3.78 -10.49 -10.00
N GLU A 148 2.78 -9.70 -9.59
CA GLU A 148 2.18 -9.78 -8.26
C GLU A 148 1.49 -11.13 -7.99
N ALA A 149 0.80 -11.69 -8.99
CA ALA A 149 0.19 -13.01 -8.89
C ALA A 149 1.26 -14.11 -8.78
N GLN A 150 2.34 -14.02 -9.55
CA GLN A 150 3.44 -14.99 -9.53
C GLN A 150 4.14 -14.99 -8.17
N THR A 151 4.45 -13.81 -7.63
CA THR A 151 5.06 -13.68 -6.30
C THR A 151 4.16 -14.24 -5.19
N LYS A 152 2.84 -14.02 -5.27
CA LYS A 152 1.87 -14.66 -4.36
C LYS A 152 1.86 -16.17 -4.50
N VAL A 153 1.87 -16.71 -5.71
CA VAL A 153 1.94 -18.17 -5.94
C VAL A 153 3.21 -18.75 -5.34
N ASP A 154 4.36 -18.12 -5.57
CA ASP A 154 5.64 -18.58 -5.03
C ASP A 154 5.68 -18.52 -3.50
N ALA A 155 5.07 -17.50 -2.89
CA ALA A 155 4.93 -17.38 -1.44
C ALA A 155 4.04 -18.51 -0.88
N LEU A 156 2.87 -18.74 -1.49
CA LEU A 156 1.95 -19.81 -1.07
C LEU A 156 2.56 -21.20 -1.25
N LEU A 157 3.36 -21.42 -2.30
CA LEU A 157 4.07 -22.68 -2.49
C LEU A 157 5.11 -22.92 -1.40
N LYS A 158 5.85 -21.88 -0.99
CA LYS A 158 6.79 -21.98 0.13
C LYS A 158 6.07 -22.26 1.44
N GLU A 159 4.97 -21.56 1.70
CA GLU A 159 4.13 -21.80 2.88
C GLU A 159 3.57 -23.23 2.89
N LYS A 160 3.09 -23.72 1.75
CA LYS A 160 2.63 -25.10 1.61
C LYS A 160 3.72 -26.10 1.98
N VAL A 161 4.94 -25.93 1.47
CA VAL A 161 6.07 -26.82 1.78
C VAL A 161 6.43 -26.78 3.26
N GLU A 162 6.41 -25.60 3.87
CA GLU A 162 6.70 -25.45 5.31
C GLU A 162 5.60 -26.10 6.17
N LEU A 163 4.33 -25.90 5.83
CA LEU A 163 3.20 -26.56 6.50
C LEU A 163 3.24 -28.07 6.33
N GLU A 164 3.53 -28.59 5.13
CA GLU A 164 3.71 -30.02 4.89
C GLU A 164 4.84 -30.60 5.73
N LYS A 165 5.94 -29.85 5.90
CA LYS A 165 7.06 -30.24 6.75
C LYS A 165 6.67 -30.22 8.24
N GLN A 166 5.95 -29.20 8.70
CA GLN A 166 5.46 -29.12 10.07
C GLN A 166 4.51 -30.28 10.38
N ILE A 167 3.53 -30.54 9.51
CA ILE A 167 2.62 -31.68 9.65
C ILE A 167 3.41 -32.99 9.70
N ARG A 168 4.40 -33.17 8.82
CA ARG A 168 5.24 -34.38 8.85
C ARG A 168 6.02 -34.50 10.16
N MET A 169 6.60 -33.42 10.65
CA MET A 169 7.35 -33.41 11.91
C MET A 169 6.45 -33.74 13.10
N GLU A 170 5.26 -33.15 13.19
CA GLU A 170 4.28 -33.47 14.22
C GLU A 170 3.85 -34.94 14.14
N MET A 171 3.61 -35.45 12.92
CA MET A 171 3.24 -36.85 12.67
C MET A 171 4.39 -37.85 12.89
N GLU A 172 5.66 -37.44 12.85
CA GLU A 172 6.82 -38.28 13.20
C GLU A 172 7.00 -38.46 14.71
N THR A 173 6.32 -37.63 15.52
CA THR A 173 6.45 -37.64 16.99
C THR A 173 5.36 -38.49 17.67
N SER A 174 4.76 -38.00 18.76
CA SER A 174 3.82 -38.74 19.59
C SER A 174 2.35 -38.52 19.18
N LEU A 175 2.09 -37.67 18.18
CA LEU A 175 0.74 -37.40 17.66
C LEU A 175 0.04 -38.65 17.09
N PRO A 176 0.69 -39.58 16.35
CA PRO A 176 0.02 -40.77 15.85
C PRO A 176 -0.59 -41.66 16.95
N PHE A 177 -0.02 -41.63 18.15
CA PHE A 177 -0.52 -42.44 19.26
C PHE A 177 -1.87 -41.93 19.80
N SER A 178 -2.19 -40.64 19.66
CA SER A 178 -3.47 -40.05 20.10
C SER A 178 -4.59 -40.33 19.10
N LEU A 179 -4.24 -40.52 17.83
CA LEU A 179 -5.18 -40.87 16.76
C LEU A 179 -5.74 -42.30 16.89
N ALA A 180 -5.08 -43.19 17.65
CA ALA A 180 -5.46 -44.59 17.80
C ALA A 180 -5.62 -45.04 19.28
N PRO A 181 -6.51 -44.41 20.08
CA PRO A 181 -6.58 -44.63 21.52
C PRO A 181 -6.98 -46.06 21.90
N LYS A 182 -7.82 -46.72 21.08
CA LYS A 182 -8.25 -48.11 21.31
C LYS A 182 -7.09 -49.09 21.12
N ALA A 183 -6.30 -48.91 20.06
CA ALA A 183 -5.14 -49.77 19.80
C ALA A 183 -4.10 -49.60 20.90
N MET A 184 -3.86 -48.35 21.32
CA MET A 184 -2.86 -48.05 22.34
C MET A 184 -3.25 -48.50 23.75
N SER A 185 -4.54 -48.41 24.11
CA SER A 185 -5.05 -49.00 25.35
C SER A 185 -4.90 -50.52 25.39
N ASN A 186 -5.13 -51.20 24.27
CA ASN A 186 -4.94 -52.65 24.19
C ASN A 186 -3.47 -53.04 24.32
N LEU A 187 -2.57 -52.28 23.67
CA LEU A 187 -1.13 -52.46 23.77
C LEU A 187 -0.63 -52.27 25.21
N LEU A 188 -1.06 -51.21 25.91
CA LEU A 188 -0.68 -51.00 27.32
C LEU A 188 -1.18 -52.13 28.23
N LYS A 189 -2.42 -52.61 28.03
CA LYS A 189 -2.95 -53.76 28.79
C LYS A 189 -2.16 -55.05 28.52
N GLN A 190 -1.71 -55.25 27.28
CA GLN A 190 -0.90 -56.40 26.92
C GLN A 190 0.50 -56.31 27.55
N ILE A 191 1.13 -55.14 27.51
CA ILE A 191 2.42 -54.89 28.18
C ILE A 191 2.31 -55.14 29.68
N GLN A 192 1.27 -54.62 30.35
CA GLN A 192 1.07 -54.84 31.79
C GLN A 192 0.92 -56.32 32.15
N ARG A 193 0.13 -57.07 31.37
CA ARG A 193 0.00 -58.53 31.56
C ARG A 193 1.33 -59.26 31.37
N GLU A 194 2.07 -58.92 30.32
CA GLU A 194 3.37 -59.53 30.05
C GLU A 194 4.41 -59.18 31.13
N GLN A 195 4.39 -57.97 31.68
CA GLN A 195 5.24 -57.59 32.82
C GLN A 195 4.91 -58.40 34.08
N GLU A 196 3.64 -58.64 34.37
CA GLU A 196 3.23 -59.50 35.49
C GLU A 196 3.70 -60.94 35.29
N ILE A 197 3.57 -61.47 34.08
CA ILE A 197 4.06 -62.81 33.72
C ILE A 197 5.59 -62.88 33.90
N LYS A 198 6.34 -61.92 33.36
CA LYS A 198 7.80 -61.83 33.54
C LYS A 198 8.21 -61.75 35.00
N LYS A 199 7.53 -60.95 35.82
CA LYS A 199 7.81 -60.85 37.26
C LYS A 199 7.59 -62.19 37.96
N LYS A 200 6.51 -62.91 37.63
CA LYS A 200 6.22 -64.24 38.18
C LYS A 200 7.24 -65.29 37.71
N GLN A 201 7.65 -65.26 36.44
CA GLN A 201 8.69 -66.15 35.89
C GLN A 201 10.05 -65.89 36.54
N ASN A 202 10.46 -64.62 36.65
CA ASN A 202 11.72 -64.25 37.31
C ASN A 202 11.72 -64.65 38.78
N PHE A 203 10.61 -64.45 39.49
CA PHE A 203 10.47 -64.91 40.87
C PHE A 203 10.53 -66.44 40.98
N GLY A 204 9.92 -67.18 40.04
CA GLY A 204 10.05 -68.63 39.98
C GLY A 204 11.49 -69.09 39.81
N ASN A 205 12.22 -68.48 38.87
CA ASN A 205 13.64 -68.76 38.64
C ASN A 205 14.50 -68.43 39.87
N GLU A 206 14.23 -67.32 40.56
CA GLU A 206 14.91 -66.95 41.81
C GLU A 206 14.58 -67.92 42.95
N LEU A 207 13.32 -68.39 43.03
CA LEU A 207 12.88 -69.38 44.01
C LEU A 207 13.57 -70.73 43.77
N ASP A 208 13.64 -71.20 42.53
CA ASP A 208 14.33 -72.43 42.16
C ASP A 208 15.84 -72.35 42.50
N ALA A 209 16.48 -71.22 42.20
CA ALA A 209 17.87 -70.98 42.59
C ALA A 209 18.05 -70.98 44.12
N PHE A 210 17.09 -70.39 44.86
CA PHE A 210 17.10 -70.40 46.32
C PHE A 210 16.94 -71.82 46.88
N LEU A 211 16.03 -72.62 46.32
CA LEU A 211 15.81 -74.01 46.71
C LEU A 211 17.07 -74.88 46.47
N GLU A 212 17.79 -74.67 45.37
CA GLU A 212 19.09 -75.33 45.12
C GLU A 212 20.18 -74.87 46.11
N THR A 213 20.22 -73.59 46.48
CA THR A 213 21.16 -73.14 47.54
C THR A 213 20.81 -73.67 48.93
N LEU A 214 19.53 -73.94 49.22
CA LEU A 214 19.10 -74.59 50.46
C LEU A 214 19.52 -76.06 50.50
N ARG A 215 19.33 -76.78 49.37
CA ARG A 215 19.75 -78.18 49.21
C ARG A 215 21.25 -78.37 49.48
N THR A 216 22.07 -77.45 48.98
CA THR A 216 23.53 -77.50 49.18
C THR A 216 23.97 -77.18 50.62
N LYS A 217 23.23 -76.36 51.35
CA LYS A 217 23.55 -75.98 52.75
C LYS A 217 23.02 -76.95 53.80
N TYR A 218 21.90 -77.63 53.55
CA TYR A 218 21.26 -78.55 54.50
C TYR A 218 20.86 -79.89 53.86
N PRO A 219 21.82 -80.81 53.63
CA PRO A 219 21.58 -82.09 52.95
C PRO A 219 20.78 -83.12 53.77
N SER A 220 20.45 -82.83 55.04
CA SER A 220 19.76 -83.76 55.96
C SER A 220 18.33 -83.34 56.31
N PHE A 221 17.82 -82.26 55.72
CA PHE A 221 16.40 -81.91 55.84
C PHE A 221 15.61 -82.76 54.85
N ASP A 222 14.37 -83.13 55.16
CA ASP A 222 13.47 -83.86 54.25
C ASP A 222 13.03 -82.90 53.12
N THR A 223 13.98 -82.62 52.25
CA THR A 223 13.98 -81.45 51.37
C THR A 223 13.03 -81.67 50.19
N GLU A 224 12.76 -82.93 49.82
CA GLU A 224 11.84 -83.28 48.74
C GLU A 224 10.39 -82.94 49.09
N MET A 225 9.89 -83.34 50.27
CA MET A 225 8.48 -83.09 50.65
C MET A 225 8.19 -81.60 50.88
N ALA A 226 9.18 -80.85 51.39
CA ALA A 226 9.09 -79.40 51.53
C ALA A 226 9.17 -78.68 50.17
N GLN A 227 10.01 -79.16 49.25
CA GLN A 227 10.11 -78.62 47.89
C GLN A 227 8.85 -78.90 47.07
N ASP A 228 8.29 -80.11 47.13
CA ASP A 228 7.05 -80.44 46.42
C ASP A 228 5.90 -79.59 46.96
N ALA A 229 5.79 -79.39 48.28
CA ALA A 229 4.79 -78.49 48.86
C ALA A 229 4.99 -77.02 48.45
N ILE A 230 6.24 -76.55 48.35
CA ILE A 230 6.57 -75.18 47.91
C ILE A 230 6.33 -75.02 46.40
N SER A 231 6.68 -76.00 45.58
CA SER A 231 6.46 -76.00 44.13
C SER A 231 4.98 -76.12 43.79
N ASP A 232 4.22 -76.95 44.52
CA ASP A 232 2.78 -77.11 44.33
C ASP A 232 2.02 -75.86 44.79
N SER A 233 2.43 -75.25 45.90
CA SER A 233 1.86 -73.96 46.33
C SER A 233 2.24 -72.81 45.38
N PHE A 234 3.46 -72.83 44.82
CA PHE A 234 3.89 -71.87 43.81
C PHE A 234 3.13 -72.04 42.49
N LYS A 235 2.95 -73.27 42.00
CA LYS A 235 2.13 -73.59 40.82
C LYS A 235 0.66 -73.21 41.04
N ALA A 236 0.12 -73.45 42.23
CA ALA A 236 -1.23 -73.03 42.59
C ALA A 236 -1.37 -71.49 42.66
N HIS A 237 -0.32 -70.77 43.06
CA HIS A 237 -0.32 -69.30 43.15
C HIS A 237 -0.04 -68.59 41.81
N VAL A 238 0.82 -69.19 40.96
CA VAL A 238 1.18 -68.65 39.64
C VAL A 238 0.14 -69.02 38.58
N GLY A 239 -0.55 -70.15 38.73
CA GLY A 239 -1.53 -70.67 37.77
C GLY A 239 -0.92 -70.96 36.39
N GLU A 240 -1.75 -71.10 35.35
CA GLU A 240 -1.33 -71.30 33.94
C GLU A 240 -0.58 -70.09 33.33
N MET A 241 -0.39 -68.99 34.07
CA MET A 241 0.30 -67.81 33.57
C MET A 241 1.83 -67.95 33.52
N GLY A 242 2.42 -68.94 34.20
CA GLY A 242 3.88 -69.15 34.20
C GLY A 242 4.44 -69.59 32.85
N THR A 243 3.59 -70.17 31.99
CA THR A 243 3.96 -70.76 30.69
C THR A 243 3.43 -69.98 29.49
N ALA A 244 2.80 -68.82 29.71
CA ALA A 244 2.27 -68.02 28.62
C ALA A 244 3.42 -67.44 27.76
N GLU A 245 3.35 -67.65 26.44
CA GLU A 245 4.31 -67.07 25.50
C GLU A 245 4.27 -65.54 25.56
N LEU A 246 5.44 -64.94 25.76
CA LEU A 246 5.62 -63.50 25.74
C LEU A 246 5.69 -63.04 24.28
N SER A 247 4.80 -62.15 23.87
CA SER A 247 4.71 -61.71 22.47
C SER A 247 5.52 -60.45 22.17
N LEU A 248 5.65 -59.53 23.13
CA LEU A 248 6.38 -58.26 22.96
C LEU A 248 7.77 -58.32 23.61
N ASP A 249 7.93 -59.13 24.66
CA ASP A 249 9.20 -59.38 25.37
C ASP A 249 10.04 -58.10 25.66
N ILE A 250 9.40 -56.99 26.00
CA ILE A 250 10.08 -55.71 26.26
C ILE A 250 10.57 -55.59 27.72
N SER A 251 11.60 -54.78 27.95
CA SER A 251 12.10 -54.46 29.30
C SER A 251 11.19 -53.46 30.02
N ASP A 252 11.27 -53.43 31.37
CA ASP A 252 10.50 -52.46 32.17
C ASP A 252 10.80 -51.00 31.81
N ARG A 253 12.04 -50.70 31.39
CA ARG A 253 12.42 -49.37 30.92
C ARG A 253 11.74 -49.01 29.60
N GLN A 254 11.62 -49.96 28.68
CA GLN A 254 10.94 -49.75 27.40
C GLN A 254 9.43 -49.64 27.60
N ALA A 255 8.85 -50.46 28.47
CA ALA A 255 7.44 -50.37 28.85
C ALA A 255 7.10 -49.01 29.46
N ALA A 256 7.93 -48.51 30.39
CA ALA A 256 7.74 -47.18 30.98
C ALA A 256 7.90 -46.04 29.95
N ALA A 257 8.81 -46.17 28.99
CA ALA A 257 8.97 -45.19 27.92
C ALA A 257 7.75 -45.14 26.99
N ILE A 258 7.18 -46.31 26.65
CA ILE A 258 5.96 -46.40 25.84
C ILE A 258 4.76 -45.84 26.63
N ASP A 259 4.63 -46.17 27.91
CA ASP A 259 3.56 -45.62 28.75
C ASP A 259 3.63 -44.08 28.84
N PHE A 260 4.82 -43.52 29.02
CA PHE A 260 5.05 -42.08 29.02
C PHE A 260 4.74 -41.42 27.67
N GLN A 261 5.14 -42.05 26.56
CA GLN A 261 4.85 -41.56 25.20
C GLN A 261 3.34 -41.53 24.93
N VAL A 262 2.62 -42.55 25.37
CA VAL A 262 1.18 -42.70 25.11
C VAL A 262 0.33 -41.83 26.03
N ASN A 263 0.65 -41.78 27.33
CA ASN A 263 -0.21 -41.12 28.33
C ASN A 263 0.16 -39.65 28.57
N THR A 264 1.39 -39.24 28.27
CA THR A 264 1.88 -37.87 28.55
C THR A 264 2.21 -37.11 27.27
N GLN A 265 3.09 -37.64 26.43
CA GLN A 265 3.56 -36.90 25.25
C GLN A 265 2.49 -36.84 24.14
N SER A 266 1.70 -37.88 23.98
CA SER A 266 0.67 -37.94 22.94
C SER A 266 -0.49 -36.97 23.15
N PRO A 267 -1.07 -36.84 24.37
CA PRO A 267 -2.08 -35.81 24.65
C PRO A 267 -1.53 -34.39 24.58
N GLU A 268 -0.29 -34.16 25.02
CA GLU A 268 0.38 -32.86 24.88
C GLU A 268 0.52 -32.47 23.40
N SER A 269 1.00 -33.40 22.57
CA SER A 269 1.14 -33.19 21.12
C SER A 269 -0.21 -32.96 20.43
N PHE A 270 -1.28 -33.61 20.88
CA PHE A 270 -2.64 -33.38 20.37
C PHE A 270 -3.20 -32.02 20.79
N SER A 271 -2.78 -31.48 21.94
CA SER A 271 -3.21 -30.16 22.40
C SER A 271 -2.49 -29.00 21.71
N SER A 272 -1.28 -29.24 21.19
CA SER A 272 -0.48 -28.26 20.46
C SER A 272 -0.77 -28.22 18.95
N PHE A 273 -1.36 -29.29 18.40
CA PHE A 273 -1.81 -29.41 17.01
C PHE A 273 -3.19 -28.76 16.81
#